data_AF-A0A7C4WQG0-F1
#
_entry.id   AF-A0A7C4WQG0-F1
#
_cell.length_a   1.000
_cell.length_b   1.000
_cell.length_c   1.000
_cell.angle_alpha   90.00
_cell.angle_beta   90.00
_cell.angle_gamma   90.00
#
_symmetry.space_group_name_H-M   'P 1'
#
loop_
_entity.id
_entity.type
_entity.pdbx_description
1 polymer ?
#
loop_
_entity_poly.entity_id
_entity_poly.type
_entity_poly.pdbx_seq_one_letter_code
_entity_poly.pdbx_strand_id
1 'polypeptide(L)'
;MGLGRSPGTVIGPLTYLAHRYQRWNDEDKRFFARSGEVRQRAAGQKVGDIQALVLFTTQEVIEGTVHTFRYIDNPPGRKASGPEQPPGPMRSILRDLLRREWPAIAGSRSEGTVFWCAVDRRDIRLTYERVVRVIAALAGTGGQGKEMWINLTGGNNVINLALELAAALSGDVARLYYVQAEDEIAERCVRFTAEDGYWVDLPIMPLAFGRLRQVIIDLLTERETLSLSDLYSRLRSEYWDLSRGLDSEETLREEYLKPLWKQGILTERAPGVYTLGPQWELVRPYQKALEEARGRRETLEALCEREDWIQMEEIRLG
;
A
#
# COMPACT_ATOMS: atom_id res chain seq x y z
N MET A 1 -0.45 6.47 1.77
CA MET A 1 -1.90 6.68 2.03
C MET A 1 -2.45 7.77 1.14
N GLY A 2 -3.71 7.71 0.75
CA GLY A 2 -4.38 8.81 0.06
C GLY A 2 -4.70 9.95 1.02
N LEU A 3 -4.54 11.20 0.58
CA LEU A 3 -4.86 12.39 1.36
C LEU A 3 -5.82 13.29 0.59
N GLY A 4 -6.98 13.55 1.21
CA GLY A 4 -7.95 14.53 0.74
C GLY A 4 -7.83 15.86 1.48
N ARG A 5 -8.97 16.42 1.88
CA ARG A 5 -9.03 17.70 2.59
C ARG A 5 -9.22 17.57 4.10
N SER A 6 -9.38 16.36 4.64
CA SER A 6 -9.50 16.15 6.09
C SER A 6 -8.15 15.74 6.70
N PRO A 7 -7.59 16.50 7.65
CA PRO A 7 -6.36 16.11 8.35
C PRO A 7 -6.55 14.88 9.25
N GLY A 8 -7.79 14.59 9.67
CA GLY A 8 -8.12 13.43 10.49
C GLY A 8 -7.81 12.09 9.82
N THR A 9 -7.74 12.04 8.49
CA THR A 9 -7.36 10.81 7.77
C THR A 9 -5.90 10.41 7.98
N VAL A 10 -5.06 11.33 8.47
CA VAL A 10 -3.66 11.07 8.84
C VAL A 10 -3.54 10.97 10.35
N ILE A 11 -4.06 11.97 11.07
CA ILE A 11 -3.86 12.11 12.52
C ILE A 11 -4.69 11.08 13.31
N GLY A 12 -5.87 10.72 12.85
CA GLY A 12 -6.74 9.75 13.51
C GLY A 12 -6.07 8.37 13.62
N PRO A 13 -5.68 7.75 12.49
CA PRO A 13 -4.92 6.50 12.52
C PRO A 13 -3.61 6.63 13.29
N LEU A 14 -2.86 7.73 13.13
CA LEU A 14 -1.61 7.94 13.86
C LEU A 14 -1.82 7.89 15.37
N THR A 15 -2.83 8.59 15.88
CA THR A 15 -3.14 8.65 17.31
C THR A 15 -3.73 7.35 17.83
N TYR A 16 -4.50 6.61 17.03
CA TYR A 16 -4.95 5.26 17.36
C TYR A 16 -3.76 4.30 17.50
N LEU A 17 -2.84 4.31 16.54
CA LEU A 17 -1.64 3.49 16.59
C LEU A 17 -0.76 3.88 17.78
N ALA A 18 -0.58 5.18 18.03
CA ALA A 18 0.18 5.67 19.18
C ALA A 18 -0.43 5.20 20.51
N HIS A 19 -1.76 5.25 20.64
CA HIS A 19 -2.45 4.73 21.82
C HIS A 19 -2.13 3.25 22.08
N ARG A 20 -2.27 2.40 21.05
CA ARG A 20 -1.95 0.97 21.15
C ARG A 20 -0.47 0.72 21.40
N TYR A 21 0.40 1.46 20.71
CA TYR A 21 1.84 1.35 20.85
C TYR A 21 2.28 1.68 22.28
N GLN A 22 1.73 2.71 22.91
CA GLN A 22 2.06 3.07 24.29
C GLN A 22 1.50 2.08 25.31
N ARG A 23 0.26 1.61 25.12
CA ARG A 23 -0.39 0.64 26.03
C ARG A 23 0.32 -0.71 26.06
N TRP A 24 0.74 -1.23 24.90
CA TRP A 24 1.60 -2.41 24.74
C TRP A 24 1.18 -3.66 25.54
N ASN A 25 -0.12 -3.90 25.67
CA ASN A 25 -0.64 -5.13 26.27
C ASN A 25 -0.51 -6.32 25.28
N ASP A 26 -0.94 -7.52 25.66
CA ASP A 26 -0.77 -8.71 24.80
C ASP A 26 -1.57 -8.64 23.50
N GLU A 27 -2.70 -7.94 23.48
CA GLU A 27 -3.46 -7.70 22.25
C GLU A 27 -2.71 -6.75 21.32
N ASP A 28 -2.17 -5.65 21.83
CA ASP A 28 -1.40 -4.68 21.06
C ASP A 28 -0.08 -5.29 20.54
N LYS A 29 0.58 -6.14 21.34
CA LYS A 29 1.74 -6.91 20.88
C LYS A 29 1.39 -7.83 19.72
N ARG A 30 0.23 -8.49 19.74
CA ARG A 30 -0.26 -9.31 18.61
C ARG A 30 -0.56 -8.44 17.40
N PHE A 31 -1.16 -7.28 17.60
CA PHE A 31 -1.46 -6.33 16.53
C PHE A 31 -0.19 -5.88 15.79
N PHE A 32 0.90 -5.60 16.52
CA PHE A 32 2.22 -5.24 15.96
C PHE A 32 3.17 -6.42 15.74
N ALA A 33 2.76 -7.67 15.94
CA ALA A 33 3.68 -8.82 15.92
C ALA A 33 4.38 -9.02 14.56
N ARG A 34 3.72 -8.59 13.48
CA ARG A 34 4.25 -8.65 12.11
C ARG A 34 5.06 -7.40 11.74
N SER A 35 5.19 -6.45 12.66
CA SER A 35 5.81 -5.17 12.39
C SER A 35 7.30 -5.13 12.62
N GLY A 36 7.93 -4.12 12.02
CA GLY A 36 9.37 -3.86 12.12
C GLY A 36 10.24 -4.79 11.28
N GLU A 37 11.55 -4.59 11.38
CA GLU A 37 12.54 -5.38 10.63
C GLU A 37 12.80 -6.72 11.31
N VAL A 38 13.20 -7.78 10.58
CA VAL A 38 13.49 -9.09 11.23
C VAL A 38 14.59 -8.97 12.27
N ARG A 39 15.59 -8.10 12.07
CA ARG A 39 16.65 -7.89 13.07
C ARG A 39 16.09 -7.30 14.36
N GLN A 40 15.21 -6.30 14.26
CA GLN A 40 14.53 -5.67 15.40
C GLN A 40 13.68 -6.71 16.16
N ARG A 41 12.91 -7.53 15.43
CA ARG A 41 12.11 -8.63 16.00
C ARG A 41 12.97 -9.70 16.67
N ALA A 42 14.04 -10.14 16.02
CA ALA A 42 14.96 -11.15 16.54
C ALA A 42 15.69 -10.67 17.82
N ALA A 43 15.93 -9.36 17.92
CA ALA A 43 16.51 -8.73 19.11
C ALA A 43 15.48 -8.49 20.25
N GLY A 44 14.21 -8.86 20.06
CA GLY A 44 13.16 -8.63 21.05
C GLY A 44 12.83 -7.15 21.30
N GLN A 45 13.20 -6.27 20.37
CA GLN A 45 12.93 -4.84 20.47
C GLN A 45 11.44 -4.55 20.23
N LYS A 46 10.95 -3.45 20.81
CA LYS A 46 9.59 -2.97 20.57
C LYS A 46 9.43 -2.59 19.09
N VAL A 47 8.39 -3.10 18.44
CA VAL A 47 8.10 -2.91 17.00
C VAL A 47 6.81 -2.11 16.80
N GLY A 48 6.56 -1.63 15.58
CA GLY A 48 5.35 -0.88 15.25
C GLY A 48 5.49 0.64 15.38
N ASP A 49 6.72 1.13 15.53
CA ASP A 49 7.04 2.55 15.42
C ASP A 49 6.92 3.05 13.97
N ILE A 50 6.49 4.29 13.80
CA ILE A 50 6.30 4.90 12.48
C ILE A 50 7.53 5.73 12.12
N GLN A 51 8.20 5.35 11.04
CA GLN A 51 9.45 5.99 10.57
C GLN A 51 9.19 7.11 9.56
N ALA A 52 8.20 6.91 8.68
CA ALA A 52 7.85 7.85 7.64
C ALA A 52 6.36 7.79 7.31
N LEU A 53 5.84 8.88 6.75
CA LEU A 53 4.51 8.96 6.18
C LEU A 53 4.63 9.28 4.69
N VAL A 54 3.91 8.56 3.84
CA VAL A 54 3.81 8.86 2.40
C VAL A 54 2.39 9.27 2.08
N LEU A 55 2.21 10.51 1.64
CA LEU A 55 0.92 11.15 1.39
C LEU A 55 0.74 11.37 -0.12
N PHE A 56 -0.18 10.63 -0.74
CA PHE A 56 -0.57 10.83 -2.13
C PHE A 56 -1.74 11.80 -2.21
N THR A 57 -1.55 12.93 -2.87
CA THR A 57 -2.59 13.97 -2.99
C THR A 57 -2.38 14.82 -4.23
N THR A 58 -3.31 15.72 -4.53
CA THR A 58 -3.19 16.58 -5.72
C THR A 58 -2.25 17.75 -5.45
N GLN A 59 -1.68 18.31 -6.52
CA GLN A 59 -0.75 19.44 -6.43
C GLN A 59 -1.38 20.63 -5.67
N GLU A 60 -2.67 20.88 -5.85
CA GLU A 60 -3.40 21.97 -5.21
C GLU A 60 -3.45 21.83 -3.67
N VAL A 61 -3.45 20.59 -3.16
CA VAL A 61 -3.39 20.34 -1.71
C VAL A 61 -1.97 20.54 -1.19
N ILE A 62 -0.94 20.14 -1.96
CA ILE A 62 0.48 20.31 -1.60
C ILE A 62 0.84 21.80 -1.55
N GLU A 63 0.40 22.58 -2.55
CA GLU A 63 0.63 24.01 -2.65
C GLU A 63 -0.24 24.84 -1.68
N GLY A 64 -1.28 24.23 -1.12
CA GLY A 64 -2.20 24.89 -0.21
C GLY A 64 -3.21 25.82 -0.89
N THR A 65 -3.39 25.71 -2.21
CA THR A 65 -4.45 26.44 -2.94
C THR A 65 -5.84 25.87 -2.64
N VAL A 66 -5.91 24.58 -2.27
CA VAL A 66 -7.10 23.96 -1.69
C VAL A 66 -6.90 23.78 -0.18
N HIS A 67 -7.73 24.47 0.60
CA HIS A 67 -7.69 24.39 2.06
C HIS A 67 -8.32 23.09 2.58
N THR A 68 -7.94 22.70 3.80
CA THR A 68 -8.60 21.63 4.54
C THR A 68 -10.09 21.88 4.73
N PHE A 69 -10.83 20.87 5.16
CA PHE A 69 -12.11 21.10 5.82
C PHE A 69 -11.88 21.67 7.23
N ARG A 70 -12.95 22.20 7.81
CA ARG A 70 -13.00 22.47 9.25
C ARG A 70 -12.87 21.17 10.01
N TYR A 71 -12.25 21.22 11.18
CA TYR A 71 -11.99 20.04 11.99
C TYR A 71 -12.05 20.37 13.47
N ILE A 72 -12.20 19.35 14.32
CA ILE A 72 -12.26 19.48 15.77
C ILE A 72 -10.96 18.92 16.36
N ASP A 73 -10.27 19.73 17.16
CA ASP A 73 -9.08 19.32 17.93
C ASP A 73 -9.54 18.55 19.19
N ASN A 74 -9.94 17.29 19.02
CA ASN A 74 -10.47 16.41 20.08
C ASN A 74 -9.36 15.60 20.79
N PRO A 75 -9.49 15.27 22.08
CA PRO A 75 -8.53 14.36 22.71
C PRO A 75 -8.65 12.93 22.12
N PRO A 76 -7.56 12.14 22.08
CA PRO A 76 -7.61 10.78 21.56
C PRO A 76 -8.59 9.90 22.34
N GLY A 77 -9.33 9.06 21.62
CA GLY A 77 -10.32 8.13 22.18
C GLY A 77 -11.62 8.78 22.63
N ARG A 78 -11.86 10.05 22.28
CA ARG A 78 -13.11 10.75 22.64
C ARG A 78 -13.58 11.66 21.50
N LYS A 79 -14.90 11.68 21.29
CA LYS A 79 -15.54 12.76 20.53
C LYS A 79 -15.46 14.06 21.32
N ALA A 80 -15.35 15.18 20.63
CA ALA A 80 -15.49 16.49 21.22
C ALA A 80 -16.43 17.35 20.37
N SER A 81 -17.18 18.22 21.03
CA SER A 81 -18.00 19.26 20.39
C SER A 81 -17.34 20.64 20.52
N GLY A 82 -16.02 20.66 20.73
CA GLY A 82 -15.24 21.89 20.87
C GLY A 82 -15.27 22.76 19.61
N PRO A 83 -14.74 23.99 19.68
CA PRO A 83 -14.77 24.88 18.54
C PRO A 83 -14.05 24.26 17.34
N GLU A 84 -14.72 24.27 16.19
CA GLU A 84 -14.11 23.87 14.93
C GLU A 84 -12.94 24.81 14.62
N GLN A 85 -11.81 24.21 14.27
CA GLN A 85 -10.65 24.89 13.75
C GLN A 85 -10.92 25.37 12.32
N PRO A 86 -10.44 26.57 11.97
CA PRO A 86 -10.66 27.12 10.64
C PRO A 86 -9.92 26.31 9.57
N PRO A 87 -10.42 26.31 8.31
CA PRO A 87 -9.69 25.77 7.18
C PRO A 87 -8.34 26.45 6.98
N GLY A 88 -7.34 25.72 6.50
CA GLY A 88 -6.05 26.29 6.12
C GLY A 88 -5.24 25.40 5.19
N PRO A 89 -3.99 25.77 4.88
CA PRO A 89 -3.10 24.95 4.08
C PRO A 89 -2.82 23.60 4.74
N MET A 90 -3.07 22.49 4.01
CA MET A 90 -2.97 21.13 4.55
C MET A 90 -1.58 20.82 5.12
N ARG A 91 -0.49 21.20 4.44
CA ARG A 91 0.88 20.98 4.93
C ARG A 91 1.14 21.67 6.27
N SER A 92 0.65 22.91 6.44
CA SER A 92 0.84 23.64 7.69
C SER A 92 0.10 22.97 8.84
N ILE A 93 -1.18 22.65 8.63
CA ILE A 93 -2.03 22.02 9.64
C ILE A 93 -1.48 20.64 10.02
N LEU A 94 -1.11 19.81 9.05
CA LEU A 94 -0.54 18.50 9.32
C LEU A 94 0.82 18.61 10.01
N ARG A 95 1.69 19.56 9.64
CA ARG A 95 2.96 19.77 10.33
C ARG A 95 2.76 20.03 11.83
N ASP A 96 1.83 20.91 12.19
CA ASP A 96 1.57 21.26 13.59
C ASP A 96 0.91 20.12 14.36
N LEU A 97 0.02 19.36 13.73
CA LEU A 97 -0.57 18.16 14.33
C LEU A 97 0.48 17.05 14.49
N LEU A 98 1.29 16.76 13.47
CA LEU A 98 2.30 15.70 13.48
C LEU A 98 3.38 15.94 14.54
N ARG A 99 3.84 17.19 14.71
CA ARG A 99 4.77 17.57 15.79
C ARG A 99 4.26 17.20 17.17
N ARG A 100 2.94 17.31 17.39
CA ARG A 100 2.29 16.99 18.67
C ARG A 100 2.08 15.50 18.85
N GLU A 101 1.63 14.80 17.80
CA GLU A 101 1.12 13.43 17.94
C GLU A 101 2.13 12.32 17.59
N TRP A 102 3.01 12.55 16.62
CA TRP A 102 3.95 11.51 16.16
C TRP A 102 5.01 11.10 17.20
N PRO A 103 5.53 11.96 18.09
CA PRO A 103 6.52 11.54 19.09
C PRO A 103 6.09 10.31 19.92
N ALA A 104 4.78 10.14 20.15
CA ALA A 104 4.23 9.02 20.90
C ALA A 104 4.44 7.64 20.25
N ILE A 105 4.75 7.58 18.95
CA ILE A 105 4.98 6.35 18.16
C ILE A 105 6.26 6.41 17.31
N ALA A 106 7.16 7.35 17.60
CA ALA A 106 8.37 7.56 16.80
C ALA A 106 9.53 6.60 17.11
N GLY A 107 9.37 5.68 18.07
CA GLY A 107 10.40 4.70 18.42
C GLY A 107 11.74 5.34 18.83
N SER A 108 11.70 6.39 19.66
CA SER A 108 12.84 7.22 20.11
C SER A 108 13.50 8.15 19.08
N ARG A 109 12.98 8.23 17.85
CA ARG A 109 13.48 9.19 16.85
C ARG A 109 13.11 10.62 17.22
N SER A 110 14.03 11.53 16.99
CA SER A 110 13.85 12.99 17.10
C SER A 110 13.25 13.62 15.84
N GLU A 111 13.08 12.84 14.77
CA GLU A 111 12.56 13.31 13.49
C GLU A 111 11.75 12.21 12.80
N GLY A 112 10.77 12.64 12.00
CA GLY A 112 9.98 11.78 11.12
C GLY A 112 9.87 12.41 9.74
N THR A 113 9.86 11.59 8.70
CA THR A 113 9.88 12.07 7.31
C THR A 113 8.51 11.96 6.66
N VAL A 114 8.02 13.04 6.08
CA VAL A 114 6.79 13.06 5.27
C VAL A 114 7.16 13.21 3.80
N PHE A 115 6.74 12.24 2.99
CA PHE A 115 6.85 12.31 1.53
C PHE A 115 5.51 12.75 0.93
N TRP A 116 5.48 13.92 0.31
CA TRP A 116 4.34 14.47 -0.39
C TRP A 116 4.40 14.07 -1.87
N CYS A 117 3.51 13.19 -2.30
CA CYS A 117 3.46 12.68 -3.66
C CYS A 117 2.29 13.31 -4.40
N ALA A 118 2.57 14.20 -5.34
CA ALA A 118 1.60 14.75 -6.25
C ALA A 118 1.07 13.67 -7.19
N VAL A 119 -0.24 13.58 -7.39
CA VAL A 119 -0.89 12.66 -8.32
C VAL A 119 -2.02 13.37 -9.07
N ASP A 120 -2.39 12.83 -10.24
CA ASP A 120 -3.52 13.34 -11.02
C ASP A 120 -4.75 12.46 -10.81
N ARG A 121 -5.77 13.01 -10.14
CA ARG A 121 -7.05 12.34 -9.89
C ARG A 121 -7.84 11.97 -11.15
N ARG A 122 -7.42 12.43 -12.33
CA ARG A 122 -8.03 12.13 -13.63
C ARG A 122 -7.23 11.13 -14.45
N ASP A 123 -6.00 10.82 -14.04
CA ASP A 123 -5.12 9.87 -14.70
C ASP A 123 -4.72 8.74 -13.74
N ILE A 124 -5.47 7.64 -13.83
CA ILE A 124 -5.19 6.43 -13.05
C ILE A 124 -3.85 5.80 -13.41
N ARG A 125 -3.38 5.90 -14.65
CA ARG A 125 -2.13 5.27 -15.09
C ARG A 125 -0.93 6.00 -14.50
N LEU A 126 -0.91 7.33 -14.62
CA LEU A 126 0.12 8.16 -14.01
C LEU A 126 0.09 8.05 -12.48
N THR A 127 -1.11 8.06 -11.87
CA THR A 127 -1.26 7.88 -10.42
C THR A 127 -0.69 6.54 -9.97
N TYR A 128 -1.04 5.46 -10.66
CA TYR A 128 -0.49 4.14 -10.38
C TYR A 128 1.03 4.10 -10.56
N GLU A 129 1.57 4.64 -11.65
CA GLU A 129 3.02 4.69 -11.89
C GLU A 129 3.76 5.33 -10.72
N ARG A 130 3.30 6.49 -10.25
CA ARG A 130 3.88 7.18 -9.10
C ARG A 130 3.78 6.35 -7.82
N VAL A 131 2.62 5.72 -7.58
CA VAL A 131 2.40 4.83 -6.42
C VAL A 131 3.36 3.65 -6.44
N VAL A 132 3.54 2.95 -7.57
CA VAL A 132 4.43 1.78 -7.63
C VAL A 132 5.90 2.15 -7.53
N ARG A 133 6.30 3.31 -8.05
CA ARG A 133 7.67 3.81 -7.88
C ARG A 133 8.00 4.03 -6.40
N VAL A 134 7.08 4.60 -5.64
CA VAL A 134 7.23 4.76 -4.18
C VAL A 134 7.27 3.41 -3.46
N ILE A 135 6.34 2.48 -3.78
CA ILE A 135 6.31 1.15 -3.15
C ILE A 135 7.58 0.36 -3.45
N ALA A 136 8.04 0.35 -4.71
CA ALA A 136 9.28 -0.31 -5.10
C ALA A 136 10.50 0.29 -4.39
N ALA A 137 10.53 1.63 -4.23
CA ALA A 137 11.60 2.31 -3.52
C ALA A 137 11.65 1.94 -2.02
N LEU A 138 10.49 1.79 -1.39
CA LEU A 138 10.40 1.36 0.02
C LEU A 138 10.72 -0.13 0.19
N ALA A 139 10.28 -0.99 -0.74
CA ALA A 139 10.54 -2.43 -0.71
C ALA A 139 12.03 -2.78 -0.78
N GLY A 140 12.85 -1.93 -1.43
CA GLY A 140 14.29 -2.13 -1.54
C GLY A 140 15.12 -1.71 -0.32
N THR A 141 14.55 -0.95 0.62
CA THR A 141 15.31 -0.31 1.72
C THR A 141 15.39 -1.21 2.97
N GLY A 142 16.56 -1.26 3.63
CA GLY A 142 16.72 -1.96 4.92
C GLY A 142 17.00 -3.47 4.85
N GLY A 143 17.53 -3.99 3.74
CA GLY A 143 17.93 -5.40 3.57
C GLY A 143 16.78 -6.39 3.42
N GLN A 144 15.60 -6.08 3.97
CA GLN A 144 14.36 -6.85 3.83
C GLN A 144 13.17 -6.05 3.29
N GLY A 145 13.37 -4.75 3.01
CA GLY A 145 12.28 -3.83 2.73
C GLY A 145 11.65 -3.28 4.01
N LYS A 146 11.17 -2.04 3.96
CA LYS A 146 10.36 -1.47 5.03
C LYS A 146 8.97 -2.08 4.99
N GLU A 147 8.41 -2.33 6.17
CA GLU A 147 7.00 -2.71 6.28
C GLU A 147 6.12 -1.52 5.88
N MET A 148 5.21 -1.75 4.93
CA MET A 148 4.32 -0.72 4.41
C MET A 148 2.87 -0.98 4.82
N TRP A 149 2.25 0.01 5.45
CA TRP A 149 0.83 0.02 5.78
C TRP A 149 0.13 1.10 4.95
N ILE A 150 -0.96 0.73 4.30
CA ILE A 150 -1.73 1.63 3.43
C ILE A 150 -3.08 1.90 4.08
N ASN A 151 -3.29 3.17 4.44
CA ASN A 151 -4.61 3.70 4.78
C ASN A 151 -5.37 4.13 3.51
N LEU A 152 -6.59 3.63 3.36
CA LEU A 152 -7.52 3.96 2.28
C LEU A 152 -8.65 4.92 2.71
N THR A 153 -8.63 5.45 3.95
CA THR A 153 -9.65 6.39 4.45
C THR A 153 -9.67 7.73 3.74
N GLY A 154 -8.49 8.26 3.44
CA GLY A 154 -8.35 9.53 2.73
C GLY A 154 -8.11 9.33 1.24
N GLY A 155 -8.15 10.44 0.50
CA GLY A 155 -7.93 10.44 -0.95
C GLY A 155 -9.22 10.24 -1.73
N ASN A 156 -9.07 10.11 -3.05
CA ASN A 156 -10.18 9.81 -3.94
C ASN A 156 -10.08 8.35 -4.42
N ASN A 157 -11.13 7.88 -5.09
CA ASN A 157 -11.21 6.51 -5.59
C ASN A 157 -10.05 6.13 -6.53
N VAL A 158 -9.51 7.08 -7.31
CA VAL A 158 -8.39 6.82 -8.24
C VAL A 158 -7.11 6.52 -7.45
N ILE A 159 -6.83 7.30 -6.40
CA ILE A 159 -5.67 7.08 -5.53
C ILE A 159 -5.81 5.76 -4.76
N ASN A 160 -6.99 5.51 -4.18
CA ASN A 160 -7.24 4.30 -3.41
C ASN A 160 -7.18 3.04 -4.28
N LEU A 161 -7.74 3.10 -5.48
CA LEU A 161 -7.64 2.01 -6.46
C LEU A 161 -6.17 1.75 -6.87
N ALA A 162 -5.39 2.79 -7.11
CA ALA A 162 -3.98 2.65 -7.43
C ALA A 162 -3.18 2.00 -6.28
N LEU A 163 -3.45 2.40 -5.04
CA LEU A 163 -2.84 1.83 -3.85
C LEU A 163 -3.21 0.35 -3.64
N GLU A 164 -4.49 0.01 -3.81
CA GLU A 164 -4.97 -1.38 -3.69
C GLU A 164 -4.40 -2.26 -4.80
N LEU A 165 -4.42 -1.80 -6.05
CA LEU A 165 -3.84 -2.53 -7.18
C LEU A 165 -2.34 -2.74 -7.00
N ALA A 166 -1.61 -1.71 -6.54
CA ALA A 166 -0.19 -1.83 -6.28
C ALA A 166 0.11 -2.78 -5.11
N ALA A 167 -0.72 -2.80 -4.07
CA ALA A 167 -0.62 -3.78 -2.98
C ALA A 167 -0.82 -5.21 -3.50
N ALA A 168 -1.85 -5.42 -4.33
CA ALA A 168 -2.19 -6.73 -4.90
C ALA A 168 -1.14 -7.27 -5.87
N LEU A 169 -0.46 -6.39 -6.63
CA LEU A 169 0.58 -6.76 -7.60
C LEU A 169 1.97 -6.88 -6.97
N SER A 170 2.31 -6.02 -6.01
CA SER A 170 3.65 -6.02 -5.41
C SER A 170 3.86 -7.16 -4.43
N GLY A 171 2.89 -7.44 -3.55
CA GLY A 171 3.12 -8.29 -2.39
C GLY A 171 4.07 -7.66 -1.35
N ASP A 172 4.45 -6.39 -1.52
CA ASP A 172 5.35 -5.68 -0.58
C ASP A 172 4.56 -4.95 0.53
N VAL A 173 3.26 -4.76 0.34
CA VAL A 173 2.37 -4.10 1.31
C VAL A 173 1.92 -5.12 2.36
N ALA A 174 2.16 -4.80 3.63
CA ALA A 174 1.86 -5.70 4.75
C ALA A 174 0.42 -5.59 5.25
N ARG A 175 -0.19 -4.41 5.13
CA ARG A 175 -1.54 -4.13 5.64
C ARG A 175 -2.25 -3.08 4.79
N LEU A 176 -3.48 -3.38 4.37
CA LEU A 176 -4.46 -2.40 3.93
C LEU A 176 -5.47 -2.18 5.06
N TYR A 177 -5.85 -0.94 5.30
CA TYR A 177 -6.84 -0.65 6.33
C TYR A 177 -7.66 0.61 6.01
N TYR A 178 -8.78 0.71 6.70
CA TYR A 178 -9.65 1.88 6.76
C TYR A 178 -9.90 2.21 8.23
N VAL A 179 -10.03 3.50 8.55
CA VAL A 179 -10.59 3.96 9.82
C VAL A 179 -12.01 4.49 9.64
N GLN A 180 -12.92 4.07 10.52
CA GLN A 180 -14.33 4.42 10.48
C GLN A 180 -14.66 5.48 11.54
N ALA A 181 -15.35 6.52 11.11
CA ALA A 181 -16.04 7.41 12.02
C ALA A 181 -17.41 6.82 12.37
N GLU A 182 -17.81 6.93 13.63
CA GLU A 182 -19.10 6.44 14.10
C GLU A 182 -20.27 7.33 13.64
N ASP A 183 -20.01 8.63 13.51
CA ASP A 183 -20.99 9.65 13.14
C ASP A 183 -20.30 10.90 12.53
N GLU A 184 -21.11 11.88 12.10
CA GLU A 184 -20.63 13.13 11.49
C GLU A 184 -19.74 13.96 12.42
N ILE A 185 -19.89 13.84 13.75
CA ILE A 185 -19.04 14.57 14.70
C ILE A 185 -17.66 13.91 14.73
N ALA A 186 -17.62 12.58 14.77
CA ALA A 186 -16.39 11.81 14.70
C ALA A 186 -15.65 12.02 13.37
N GLU A 187 -16.35 12.21 12.25
CA GLU A 187 -15.72 12.52 10.96
C GLU A 187 -14.93 13.84 10.97
N ARG A 188 -15.36 14.81 11.80
CA ARG A 188 -14.67 16.11 11.94
C ARG A 188 -13.53 16.07 12.94
N CYS A 189 -13.45 15.06 13.79
CA CYS A 189 -12.40 14.91 14.78
C CYS A 189 -11.06 14.57 14.11
N VAL A 190 -9.97 15.20 14.55
CA VAL A 190 -8.62 14.91 14.01
C VAL A 190 -7.98 13.70 14.65
N ARG A 191 -8.32 13.36 15.89
CA ARG A 191 -7.83 12.16 16.59
C ARG A 191 -8.90 11.09 16.61
N PHE A 192 -8.49 9.82 16.74
CA PHE A 192 -9.43 8.71 16.85
C PHE A 192 -10.43 8.94 17.99
N THR A 193 -11.67 8.50 17.80
CA THR A 193 -12.78 8.82 18.72
C THR A 193 -13.29 7.63 19.53
N ALA A 194 -12.99 6.42 19.09
CA ALA A 194 -13.33 5.16 19.75
C ALA A 194 -12.26 4.12 19.43
N GLU A 195 -12.08 3.12 20.28
CA GLU A 195 -11.23 1.97 19.95
C GLU A 195 -12.01 0.93 19.14
N ASP A 196 -13.20 0.60 19.62
CA ASP A 196 -14.08 -0.40 19.00
C ASP A 196 -14.66 0.15 17.69
N GLY A 197 -14.57 -0.66 16.63
CA GLY A 197 -15.08 -0.32 15.31
C GLY A 197 -14.29 0.77 14.57
N TYR A 198 -13.31 1.42 15.20
CA TYR A 198 -12.54 2.47 14.54
C TYR A 198 -11.59 1.93 13.48
N TRP A 199 -10.92 0.79 13.74
CA TRP A 199 -9.95 0.21 12.81
C TRP A 199 -10.54 -0.98 12.05
N VAL A 200 -10.46 -0.94 10.72
CA VAL A 200 -10.91 -2.01 9.83
C VAL A 200 -9.75 -2.48 8.98
N ASP A 201 -9.23 -3.68 9.27
CA ASP A 201 -8.27 -4.34 8.39
C ASP A 201 -8.97 -4.82 7.12
N LEU A 202 -8.36 -4.54 5.98
CA LEU A 202 -8.84 -4.98 4.67
C LEU A 202 -7.95 -6.13 4.16
N PRO A 203 -8.55 -7.15 3.53
CA PRO A 203 -7.75 -8.23 2.96
C PRO A 203 -6.92 -7.68 1.80
N ILE A 204 -5.62 -7.99 1.80
CA ILE A 204 -4.81 -7.89 0.58
C ILE A 204 -5.08 -9.17 -0.19
N MET A 205 -5.85 -9.06 -1.26
CA MET A 205 -6.10 -10.17 -2.17
C MET A 205 -5.01 -10.15 -3.23
N PRO A 206 -3.91 -10.91 -3.07
CA PRO A 206 -2.88 -10.94 -4.11
C PRO A 206 -3.56 -11.34 -5.40
N LEU A 207 -3.28 -10.62 -6.48
CA LEU A 207 -3.64 -11.12 -7.79
C LEU A 207 -3.00 -12.50 -7.90
N ALA A 208 -3.77 -13.46 -8.39
CA ALA A 208 -3.53 -14.87 -8.18
C ALA A 208 -2.27 -15.41 -8.88
N PHE A 209 -1.28 -14.57 -9.22
CA PHE A 209 -0.01 -14.89 -9.83
C PHE A 209 0.98 -15.41 -8.77
N GLY A 210 0.66 -16.56 -8.17
CA GLY A 210 1.71 -17.36 -7.52
C GLY A 210 2.86 -17.62 -8.50
N ARG A 211 4.09 -17.82 -8.02
CA ARG A 211 5.30 -17.93 -8.86
C ARG A 211 5.11 -18.82 -10.10
N LEU A 212 4.43 -19.96 -9.96
CA LEU A 212 4.13 -20.87 -11.05
C LEU A 212 3.18 -20.27 -12.12
N ARG A 213 2.15 -19.52 -11.70
CA ARG A 213 1.23 -18.85 -12.63
C ARG A 213 1.89 -17.68 -13.35
N GLN A 214 2.83 -17.00 -12.69
CA GLN A 214 3.66 -16.00 -13.36
C GLN A 214 4.50 -16.65 -14.46
N VAL A 215 5.16 -17.78 -14.17
CA VAL A 215 5.92 -18.53 -15.18
C VAL A 215 5.03 -18.98 -16.35
N ILE A 216 3.79 -19.43 -16.09
CA ILE A 216 2.83 -19.76 -17.17
C ILE A 216 2.58 -18.55 -18.07
N ILE A 217 2.36 -17.37 -17.48
CA ILE A 217 2.13 -16.13 -18.23
C ILE A 217 3.38 -15.71 -18.99
N ASP A 218 4.56 -15.83 -18.41
CA ASP A 218 5.84 -15.48 -19.05
C ASP A 218 6.10 -16.39 -20.26
N LEU A 219 5.91 -17.71 -20.12
CA LEU A 219 6.02 -18.67 -21.20
C LEU A 219 5.06 -18.36 -22.37
N LEU A 220 3.83 -17.97 -22.05
CA LEU A 220 2.84 -17.58 -23.06
C LEU A 220 3.11 -16.20 -23.65
N THR A 221 3.80 -15.31 -22.92
CA THR A 221 4.28 -14.02 -23.44
C THR A 221 5.40 -14.22 -24.45
N GLU A 222 6.33 -15.15 -24.21
CA GLU A 222 7.46 -15.44 -25.10
C GLU A 222 7.06 -16.21 -26.37
N ARG A 223 6.07 -17.10 -26.27
CA ARG A 223 5.73 -18.06 -27.34
C ARG A 223 4.40 -17.75 -28.03
N GLU A 224 3.65 -16.77 -27.54
CA GLU A 224 2.28 -16.38 -27.91
C GLU A 224 1.21 -17.46 -27.66
N THR A 225 1.49 -18.72 -27.97
CA THR A 225 0.57 -19.85 -27.86
C THR A 225 1.32 -21.13 -27.46
N LEU A 226 0.77 -21.90 -26.51
CA LEU A 226 1.30 -23.20 -26.10
C LEU A 226 0.19 -24.23 -25.92
N SER A 227 0.48 -25.49 -26.29
CA SER A 227 -0.40 -26.61 -25.95
C SER A 227 -0.26 -26.98 -24.47
N LEU A 228 -1.27 -27.69 -23.91
CA LEU A 228 -1.24 -28.17 -22.54
C LEU A 228 -0.01 -29.05 -22.27
N SER A 229 0.28 -29.95 -23.21
CA SER A 229 1.39 -30.91 -23.07
C SER A 229 2.75 -30.22 -23.15
N ASP A 230 2.89 -29.23 -24.04
CA ASP A 230 4.11 -28.42 -24.13
C ASP A 230 4.31 -27.58 -22.86
N LEU A 231 3.25 -26.94 -22.37
CA LEU A 231 3.28 -26.13 -21.16
C LEU A 231 3.65 -26.99 -19.95
N TYR A 232 2.99 -28.15 -19.79
CA TYR A 232 3.30 -29.10 -18.72
C TYR A 232 4.74 -29.59 -18.77
N SER A 233 5.19 -30.02 -19.96
CA SER A 233 6.55 -30.53 -20.17
C SER A 233 7.61 -29.49 -19.79
N ARG A 234 7.42 -28.24 -20.21
CA ARG A 234 8.31 -27.12 -19.87
C ARG A 234 8.31 -26.78 -18.38
N LEU A 235 7.13 -26.70 -17.76
CA LEU A 235 7.04 -26.43 -16.33
C LEU A 235 7.75 -27.51 -15.50
N ARG A 236 7.71 -28.76 -15.95
CA ARG A 236 8.40 -29.89 -15.31
C ARG A 236 9.91 -29.91 -15.57
N SER A 237 10.37 -29.50 -16.75
CA SER A 237 11.79 -29.55 -17.13
C SER A 237 12.56 -28.30 -16.70
N GLU A 238 12.03 -27.11 -16.99
CA GLU A 238 12.71 -25.82 -16.81
C GLU A 238 12.41 -25.20 -15.44
N TYR A 239 11.22 -25.48 -14.87
CA TYR A 239 10.72 -24.86 -13.63
C TYR A 239 10.34 -25.90 -12.57
N TRP A 240 11.14 -26.97 -12.49
CA TRP A 240 10.88 -28.15 -11.66
C TRP A 240 10.67 -27.83 -10.17
N ASP A 241 11.29 -26.76 -9.67
CA ASP A 241 11.18 -26.31 -8.29
C ASP A 241 9.78 -25.73 -7.99
N LEU A 242 9.18 -25.05 -8.97
CA LEU A 242 7.86 -24.45 -8.91
C LEU A 242 6.73 -25.42 -9.25
N SER A 243 7.03 -26.50 -9.97
CA SER A 243 6.06 -27.53 -10.38
C SER A 243 6.03 -28.76 -9.45
N ARG A 244 6.56 -28.65 -8.23
CA ARG A 244 6.41 -29.65 -7.17
C ARG A 244 4.94 -29.75 -6.75
N GLY A 245 4.32 -30.93 -6.93
CA GLY A 245 2.89 -31.18 -6.71
C GLY A 245 2.02 -31.06 -7.97
N LEU A 246 2.63 -30.75 -9.11
CA LEU A 246 1.98 -30.74 -10.41
C LEU A 246 2.16 -32.13 -11.04
N ASP A 247 1.27 -33.04 -10.65
CA ASP A 247 1.43 -34.49 -10.88
C ASP A 247 0.93 -34.95 -12.26
N SER A 248 0.15 -34.13 -12.95
CA SER A 248 -0.39 -34.43 -14.27
C SER A 248 -0.75 -33.17 -15.07
N GLU A 249 -0.92 -33.33 -16.39
CA GLU A 249 -1.53 -32.30 -17.25
C GLU A 249 -2.93 -31.92 -16.79
N GLU A 250 -3.69 -32.85 -16.22
CA GLU A 250 -5.04 -32.58 -15.71
C GLU A 250 -5.00 -31.68 -14.48
N THR A 251 -4.04 -31.91 -13.57
CA THR A 251 -3.78 -31.02 -12.43
C THR A 251 -3.39 -29.63 -12.90
N LEU A 252 -2.53 -29.51 -13.92
CA LEU A 252 -2.18 -28.22 -14.52
C LEU A 252 -3.43 -27.50 -15.02
N ARG A 253 -4.26 -28.20 -15.80
CA ARG A 253 -5.48 -27.66 -16.40
C ARG A 253 -6.45 -27.18 -15.33
N GLU A 254 -6.81 -28.04 -14.38
CA GLU A 254 -7.90 -27.78 -13.44
C GLU A 254 -7.52 -26.80 -12.32
N GLU A 255 -6.30 -26.87 -11.80
CA GLU A 255 -5.90 -26.07 -10.63
C GLU A 255 -5.18 -24.75 -10.99
N TYR A 256 -4.58 -24.67 -12.17
CA TYR A 256 -3.77 -23.52 -12.57
C TYR A 256 -4.33 -22.79 -13.79
N LEU A 257 -4.62 -23.49 -14.89
CA LEU A 257 -5.08 -22.83 -16.12
C LEU A 257 -6.54 -22.41 -16.05
N LYS A 258 -7.42 -23.25 -15.50
CA LYS A 258 -8.86 -22.97 -15.41
C LYS A 258 -9.17 -21.73 -14.55
N PRO A 259 -8.52 -21.48 -13.40
CA PRO A 259 -8.69 -20.20 -12.71
C PRO A 259 -8.25 -18.98 -13.53
N LEU A 260 -7.09 -19.06 -14.20
CA LEU A 260 -6.60 -17.97 -15.05
C LEU A 260 -7.51 -17.73 -16.26
N TRP A 261 -8.07 -18.79 -16.84
CA TRP A 261 -9.06 -18.72 -17.90
C TRP A 261 -10.38 -18.09 -17.42
N LYS A 262 -10.91 -18.50 -16.25
CA LYS A 262 -12.12 -17.89 -15.65
C LYS A 262 -11.95 -16.39 -15.38
N GLN A 263 -10.74 -15.98 -15.04
CA GLN A 263 -10.37 -14.58 -14.83
C GLN A 263 -10.09 -13.82 -16.14
N GLY A 264 -10.16 -14.49 -17.30
CA GLY A 264 -9.84 -13.90 -18.60
C GLY A 264 -8.36 -13.57 -18.81
N ILE A 265 -7.47 -14.02 -17.92
CA ILE A 265 -6.02 -13.87 -18.04
C ILE A 265 -5.48 -14.78 -19.14
N LEU A 266 -6.08 -15.96 -19.29
CA LEU A 266 -5.82 -16.88 -20.39
C LEU A 266 -7.05 -17.04 -21.28
N THR A 267 -6.83 -17.45 -22.51
CA THR A 267 -7.88 -17.88 -23.45
C THR A 267 -7.44 -19.16 -24.13
N GLU A 268 -8.38 -20.06 -24.37
CA GLU A 268 -8.17 -21.29 -25.12
C GLU A 268 -8.58 -21.05 -26.58
N ARG A 269 -7.61 -21.02 -27.51
CA ARG A 269 -7.88 -20.78 -28.95
C ARG A 269 -8.38 -22.02 -29.68
N ALA A 270 -7.93 -23.18 -29.23
CA ALA A 270 -8.33 -24.50 -29.68
C ALA A 270 -8.24 -25.47 -28.49
N PRO A 271 -8.89 -26.64 -28.52
CA PRO A 271 -8.85 -27.59 -27.40
C PRO A 271 -7.41 -27.91 -26.96
N GLY A 272 -7.09 -27.61 -25.71
CA GLY A 272 -5.78 -27.77 -25.09
C GLY A 272 -4.72 -26.77 -25.54
N VAL A 273 -5.08 -25.66 -26.21
CA VAL A 273 -4.15 -24.67 -26.74
C VAL A 273 -4.44 -23.29 -26.13
N TYR A 274 -3.51 -22.81 -25.31
CA TYR A 274 -3.67 -21.61 -24.50
C TYR A 274 -2.86 -20.44 -25.04
N THR A 275 -3.42 -19.24 -24.89
CA THR A 275 -2.79 -17.94 -25.18
C THR A 275 -3.17 -16.95 -24.06
N LEU A 276 -2.54 -15.77 -24.06
CA LEU A 276 -2.91 -14.69 -23.15
C LEU A 276 -4.29 -14.13 -23.54
N GLY A 277 -5.13 -13.96 -22.53
CA GLY A 277 -6.49 -13.45 -22.66
C GLY A 277 -6.56 -11.92 -22.52
N PRO A 278 -7.73 -11.33 -22.83
CA PRO A 278 -7.90 -9.87 -22.87
C PRO A 278 -7.72 -9.20 -21.50
N GLN A 279 -7.94 -9.91 -20.38
CA GLN A 279 -7.70 -9.32 -19.06
C GLN A 279 -6.21 -9.19 -18.76
N TRP A 280 -5.36 -10.06 -19.32
CA TRP A 280 -3.91 -9.88 -19.20
C TRP A 280 -3.44 -8.61 -19.90
N GLU A 281 -4.00 -8.26 -21.06
CA GLU A 281 -3.68 -7.01 -21.75
C GLU A 281 -4.02 -5.76 -20.91
N LEU A 282 -5.01 -5.86 -20.03
CA LEU A 282 -5.37 -4.80 -19.09
C LEU A 282 -4.42 -4.74 -17.89
N VAL A 283 -3.96 -5.88 -17.38
CA VAL A 283 -3.08 -5.98 -16.19
C VAL A 283 -1.60 -5.75 -16.54
N ARG A 284 -1.14 -6.22 -17.70
CA ARG A 284 0.27 -6.20 -18.13
C ARG A 284 0.93 -4.83 -18.02
N PRO A 285 0.30 -3.70 -18.42
CA PRO A 285 0.94 -2.39 -18.27
C PRO A 285 1.25 -2.04 -16.80
N TYR A 286 0.37 -2.41 -15.88
CA TYR A 286 0.54 -2.16 -14.45
C TYR A 286 1.63 -3.06 -13.84
N GLN A 287 1.68 -4.32 -14.25
CA GLN A 287 2.74 -5.25 -13.88
C GLN A 287 4.11 -4.77 -14.39
N LYS A 288 4.18 -4.36 -15.66
CA LYS A 288 5.40 -3.85 -16.28
C LYS A 288 5.93 -2.60 -15.56
N ALA A 289 5.05 -1.64 -15.22
CA ALA A 289 5.46 -0.45 -14.48
C ALA A 289 6.05 -0.79 -13.10
N LEU A 290 5.50 -1.78 -12.41
CA LEU A 290 6.05 -2.28 -11.15
C LEU A 290 7.42 -2.94 -11.33
N GLU A 291 7.59 -3.78 -12.35
CA GLU A 291 8.86 -4.44 -12.67
C GLU A 291 9.95 -3.43 -13.05
N GLU A 292 9.61 -2.44 -13.87
CA GLU A 292 10.50 -1.34 -14.21
C GLU A 292 10.92 -0.54 -12.98
N ALA A 293 9.96 -0.20 -12.10
CA ALA A 293 10.25 0.49 -10.85
C ALA A 293 11.20 -0.32 -9.95
N ARG A 294 10.97 -1.64 -9.81
CA ARG A 294 11.85 -2.55 -9.06
C ARG A 294 13.24 -2.66 -9.69
N GLY A 295 13.32 -2.71 -11.02
CA GLY A 295 14.56 -2.81 -11.78
C GLY A 295 15.49 -1.61 -11.55
N ARG A 296 14.94 -0.42 -11.30
CA ARG A 296 15.71 0.80 -11.02
C ARG A 296 16.40 0.81 -9.66
N ARG A 297 15.87 0.06 -8.68
CA ARG A 297 16.41 -0.01 -7.30
C ARG A 297 16.65 1.37 -6.66
N GLU A 298 15.77 2.32 -6.96
CA GLU A 298 15.82 3.69 -6.43
C GLU A 298 15.36 3.71 -4.96
N THR A 299 15.89 4.62 -4.15
CA THR A 299 15.34 4.94 -2.82
C THR A 299 14.36 6.12 -2.92
N LEU A 300 13.61 6.41 -1.86
CA LEU A 300 12.70 7.58 -1.87
C LEU A 300 13.47 8.90 -1.92
N GLU A 301 14.63 8.98 -1.30
CA GLU A 301 15.49 10.15 -1.33
C GLU A 301 15.97 10.42 -2.76
N ALA A 302 16.48 9.38 -3.44
CA ALA A 302 16.89 9.48 -4.84
C ALA A 302 15.71 9.83 -5.77
N LEU A 303 14.51 9.36 -5.44
CA LEU A 303 13.30 9.70 -6.17
C LEU A 303 12.95 11.19 -6.00
N CYS A 304 13.06 11.73 -4.79
CA CYS A 304 12.84 13.16 -4.49
C CYS A 304 13.87 14.07 -5.17
N GLU A 305 15.11 13.62 -5.33
CA GLU A 305 16.15 14.39 -6.03
C GLU A 305 15.90 14.51 -7.54
N ARG A 306 15.23 13.52 -8.13
CA ARG A 306 15.07 13.40 -9.59
C ARG A 306 13.71 13.86 -10.11
N GLU A 307 12.70 13.81 -9.27
CA GLU A 307 11.31 13.99 -9.69
C GLU A 307 10.67 15.17 -8.97
N ASP A 308 9.98 16.02 -9.71
CA ASP A 308 9.29 17.21 -9.19
C ASP A 308 7.98 16.90 -8.46
N TRP A 309 7.40 15.74 -8.73
CA TRP A 309 6.11 15.32 -8.18
C TRP A 309 6.21 14.73 -6.77
N ILE A 310 7.41 14.51 -6.23
CA ILE A 310 7.60 14.01 -4.87
C ILE A 310 8.48 14.98 -4.07
N GLN A 311 8.04 15.34 -2.87
CA GLN A 311 8.76 16.26 -1.99
C GLN A 311 8.95 15.62 -0.62
N MET A 312 10.19 15.66 -0.13
CA MET A 312 10.52 15.23 1.22
C MET A 312 10.40 16.41 2.20
N GLU A 313 9.79 16.17 3.35
CA GLU A 313 9.68 17.12 4.45
C GLU A 313 10.04 16.44 5.77
N GLU A 314 11.05 16.98 6.47
CA GLU A 314 11.42 16.52 7.80
C GLU A 314 10.60 17.24 8.87
N ILE A 315 10.00 16.46 9.76
CA ILE A 315 9.26 16.94 10.92
C ILE A 315 10.08 16.66 12.16
N ARG A 316 10.53 17.71 12.85
CA ARG A 316 11.16 17.58 14.17
C ARG A 316 10.13 17.10 15.20
N LEU A 317 10.47 16.03 15.90
CA LEU A 317 9.67 15.36 16.92
C LEU A 317 10.26 15.70 18.29
N GLY A 318 9.96 16.91 18.78
CA GLY A 318 10.53 17.46 20.02
C GLY A 318 10.59 18.98 20.01
#